data_AF-A0A8J4R1W5-F1
#
_entry.id   AF-A0A8J4R1W5-F1
#
_cell.length_a   1.000
_cell.length_b   1.000
_cell.length_c   1.000
_cell.angle_alpha   90.00
_cell.angle_beta   90.00
_cell.angle_gamma   90.00
#
_symmetry.space_group_name_H-M   'P 1'
#
loop_
_entity.id
_entity.type
_entity.pdbx_description
1 polymer ?
#
loop_
_entity_poly.entity_id
_entity_poly.type
_entity_poly.pdbx_seq_one_letter_code
_entity_poly.pdbx_strand_id
1 'polypeptide(L)' 'METEIMAVEVEILLAKELELQQVITEIDSLPVVQSIVAKENSEEIGHLAQGILNLAGCFIVSAAGRLDT' A
#
# COMPACT_ATOMS: atom_id res chain seq x y z
N MET A 1 -8.94 6.80 4.99
CA MET A 1 -8.52 5.38 4.98
C MET A 1 -8.75 4.75 3.62
N GLU A 2 -9.98 4.60 3.14
CA GLU A 2 -10.25 4.03 1.80
C GLU A 2 -9.54 4.80 0.67
N THR A 3 -9.62 6.14 0.66
CA THR A 3 -8.93 6.98 -0.33
C THR A 3 -7.41 6.80 -0.34
N GLU A 4 -6.79 6.62 0.84
CA GLU A 4 -5.34 6.42 0.95
C GLU A 4 -4.95 5.03 0.44
N ILE A 5 -5.76 4.01 0.72
CA ILE A 5 -5.53 2.64 0.22
C ILE A 5 -5.72 2.59 -1.31
N MET A 6 -6.72 3.29 -1.84
CA MET A 6 -6.88 3.45 -3.29
C MET A 6 -5.69 4.16 -3.93
N ALA A 7 -5.13 5.19 -3.27
CA ALA A 7 -3.95 5.88 -3.78
C ALA A 7 -2.76 4.91 -3.90
N VAL A 8 -2.56 4.04 -2.90
CA VAL A 8 -1.54 2.99 -2.95
C VAL A 8 -1.82 1.99 -4.08
N GLU A 9 -3.07 1.56 -4.28
CA GLU A 9 -3.42 0.66 -5.38
C GLU A 9 -3.10 1.29 -6.75
N VAL A 10 -3.42 2.56 -6.94
CA VAL A 10 -3.13 3.28 -8.19
C VAL A 10 -1.63 3.43 -8.42
N GLU A 11 -0.83 3.72 -7.40
CA GLU A 11 0.63 3.77 -7.52
C GLU A 11 1.21 2.41 -7.96
N ILE A 12 0.71 1.33 -7.39
CA ILE A 12 1.14 -0.04 -7.71
C ILE A 12 0.76 -0.41 -9.14
N LEU A 13 -0.46 -0.08 -9.56
CA LEU A 13 -0.91 -0.30 -10.94
C LEU A 13 -0.06 0.48 -11.93
N LEU A 14 0.18 1.76 -11.67
CA LEU A 14 1.02 2.60 -12.52
C LEU A 14 2.43 2.06 -12.64
N ALA A 15 3.04 1.65 -11.52
CA ALA A 15 4.38 1.08 -11.55
C ALA A 15 4.47 -0.22 -12.36
N LYS A 16 3.41 -1.04 -12.32
CA LYS A 16 3.31 -2.24 -13.14
C LYS A 16 3.17 -1.90 -14.63
N GLU A 17 2.37 -0.89 -14.98
CA GLU A 17 2.27 -0.39 -16.37
C GLU A 17 3.61 0.15 -16.88
N LEU A 18 4.43 0.71 -16.00
CA LEU A 18 5.78 1.19 -16.28
C LEU A 18 6.85 0.09 -16.22
N GLU A 19 6.47 -1.17 -16.01
CA GLU A 19 7.38 -2.33 -15.89
C GLU A 19 8.48 -2.15 -14.82
N LEU A 20 8.19 -1.38 -13.76
CA LEU A 20 9.13 -1.17 -12.67
C LEU A 20 9.31 -2.47 -11.86
N GLN A 21 10.56 -2.81 -11.58
CA GLN A 21 10.90 -4.03 -10.84
C GLN A 21 10.65 -3.91 -9.33
N GLN A 22 10.63 -2.67 -8.81
CA GLN A 22 10.44 -2.38 -7.40
C GLN A 22 9.83 -0.99 -7.23
N VAL A 23 8.97 -0.84 -6.22
CA VAL A 23 8.38 0.44 -5.80
C VAL A 23 8.47 0.54 -4.29
N ILE A 24 8.78 1.74 -3.83
CA ILE A 24 8.73 2.13 -2.44
C ILE A 24 7.64 3.18 -2.33
N THR A 25 6.59 2.86 -1.58
CA THR A 25 5.49 3.78 -1.27
C THR A 25 5.61 4.18 0.19
N GLU A 26 5.74 5.48 0.43
CA GLU A 26 5.75 6.07 1.76
C GLU A 26 4.32 6.44 2.15
N ILE A 27 3.87 5.94 3.29
CA ILE A 27 2.51 6.16 3.78
C ILE A 27 2.59 6.83 5.14
N ASP A 28 2.05 8.04 5.24
CA ASP A 28 1.98 8.80 6.50
C ASP A 28 0.90 8.27 7.47
N SER A 29 0.04 7.38 6.96
CA SER A 29 -1.09 6.78 7.68
C SER A 29 -0.74 5.40 8.21
N LEU A 30 -0.34 5.33 9.49
CA LEU A 30 -0.11 4.07 10.21
C LEU A 30 -1.27 3.04 10.08
N PRO A 31 -2.56 3.41 10.21
CA PRO A 31 -3.65 2.44 10.07
C PRO A 31 -3.75 1.87 8.65
N VAL A 32 -3.38 2.62 7.61
CA VAL A 32 -3.30 2.12 6.23
C VAL A 32 -2.18 1.10 6.08
N VAL A 33 -0.99 1.41 6.62
CA VAL A 33 0.14 0.47 6.65
C VAL A 33 -0.25 -0.83 7.36
N GLN A 34 -0.91 -0.72 8.51
CA GLN A 34 -1.39 -1.89 9.26
C GLN A 34 -2.43 -2.67 8.47
N SER A 35 -3.38 -2.01 7.80
CA SER A 35 -4.41 -2.68 6.98
C SER A 35 -3.80 -3.47 5.82
N ILE A 36 -2.74 -2.95 5.19
CA ILE A 36 -2.08 -3.62 4.06
C ILE A 36 -1.17 -4.76 4.56
N VAL A 37 -0.40 -4.52 5.63
CA VAL A 37 0.60 -5.47 6.14
C VAL A 37 -0.03 -6.60 6.95
N ALA A 38 -1.07 -6.33 7.74
CA ALA A 38 -1.70 -7.32 8.62
C ALA A 38 -2.45 -8.41 7.83
N LYS A 39 -2.71 -8.21 6.53
CA LYS A 39 -3.55 -9.10 5.70
C LYS A 39 -4.90 -9.40 6.36
N GLU A 40 -5.36 -8.51 7.24
CA GLU A 40 -6.62 -8.69 7.95
C GLU A 40 -7.74 -8.31 6.99
N ASN A 41 -8.50 -9.32 6.58
CA ASN A 41 -9.71 -9.17 5.80
C ASN A 41 -10.81 -8.52 6.65
N SER A 42 -10.63 -7.26 7.04
CA SER A 42 -11.77 -6.45 7.47
C SER A 42 -12.63 -6.16 6.25
N GLU A 43 -13.92 -6.47 6.36
CA GLU A 43 -14.85 -6.69 5.23
C GLU A 43 -14.95 -5.51 4.25
N GLU A 44 -14.61 -4.29 4.68
CA GLU A 44 -14.80 -3.07 3.89
C GLU A 44 -13.57 -2.71 3.02
N ILE A 45 -12.34 -3.12 3.40
CA ILE A 45 -11.12 -2.70 2.68
C ILE A 45 -10.13 -3.85 2.43
N GLY A 46 -10.41 -5.04 2.97
CA GLY A 46 -9.58 -6.23 2.77
C GLY A 46 -9.42 -6.61 1.30
N HIS A 47 -10.43 -6.36 0.45
CA HIS A 47 -10.35 -6.66 -0.98
C HIS A 47 -9.36 -5.77 -1.73
N LEU A 48 -9.28 -4.48 -1.39
CA LEU A 48 -8.29 -3.54 -1.91
C LEU A 48 -6.87 -3.91 -1.43
N ALA A 49 -6.72 -4.17 -0.13
CA ALA A 49 -5.44 -4.62 0.44
C ALA A 49 -4.96 -5.94 -0.18
N GLN A 50 -5.88 -6.87 -0.46
CA GLN A 50 -5.57 -8.12 -1.15
C GLN A 50 -5.22 -7.90 -2.62
N GLY A 51 -5.87 -6.94 -3.31
CA GLY A 51 -5.51 -6.52 -4.67
C GLY A 51 -4.09 -6.01 -4.73
N ILE A 52 -3.72 -5.12 -3.81
CA ILE A 52 -2.36 -4.64 -3.58
C ILE A 52 -1.41 -5.82 -3.38
N LEU A 53 -1.66 -6.72 -2.42
CA LEU A 53 -0.80 -7.86 -2.12
C LEU A 53 -0.63 -8.83 -3.29
N ASN A 54 -1.67 -9.05 -4.08
CA ASN A 54 -1.63 -9.91 -5.28
C ASN A 54 -0.80 -9.28 -6.41
N LEU A 55 -0.81 -7.95 -6.50
CA LEU A 55 0.04 -7.19 -7.43
C LEU A 55 1.47 -7.05 -6.89
N ALA A 56 1.64 -7.15 -5.56
CA ALA A 56 2.81 -6.69 -4.84
C ALA A 56 3.92 -7.73 -4.59
N GLY A 57 4.19 -8.63 -5.54
CA GLY A 57 5.30 -9.59 -5.42
C GLY A 57 6.70 -8.98 -5.16
N CYS A 58 6.85 -7.65 -5.25
CA CYS A 58 8.12 -6.91 -5.15
C CYS A 58 8.02 -5.53 -4.43
N PHE A 59 7.07 -5.31 -3.51
CA PHE A 59 6.82 -3.98 -2.94
C PHE A 59 7.20 -3.88 -1.46
N ILE A 60 7.76 -2.73 -1.09
CA ILE A 60 8.07 -2.36 0.29
C ILE A 60 7.16 -1.21 0.68
N VAL A 61 6.28 -1.44 1.66
CA VAL A 61 5.48 -0.41 2.30
C VAL A 61 6.20 0.03 3.56
N SER A 62 6.51 1.31 3.68
CA SER A 62 7.11 1.89 4.88
C SER A 62 6.24 3.02 5.43
N ALA A 63 6.02 3.02 6.75
CA ALA A 63 5.45 4.18 7.41
C ALA A 63 6.49 5.30 7.39
N ALA A 64 6.11 6.50 6.97
CA ALA A 64 7.00 7.64 7.07
C ALA A 64 7.19 7.97 8.57
N GLY A 65 8.41 7.78 9.07
CA GLY A 65 8.78 8.30 10.38
C GLY A 65 8.88 9.81 10.26
N ARG A 66 7.93 10.55 10.85
CA ARG A 66 8.07 11.99 11.05
C ARG A 66 9.32 12.23 11.90
N LEU A 67 10.42 12.61 11.25
CA LEU A 67 11.57 13.21 11.94
C LEU A 67 11.16 14.63 12.30
N ASP A 68 10.39 14.75 13.38
CA ASP A 68 10.16 16.03 14.03
C ASP A 68 11.47 16.47 14.69
N THR A 69 12.24 17.31 13.99
CA THR A 69 13.33 18.12 14.54
C THR A 69 12.83 19.50 14.94
#